data_AF-A0A1C5K8F9-F1
#
_entry.id   AF-A0A1C5K8F9-F1
#
_cell.length_a   1.000
_cell.length_b   1.000
_cell.length_c   1.000
_cell.angle_alpha   90.00
_cell.angle_beta   90.00
_cell.angle_gamma   90.00
#
_symmetry.space_group_name_H-M   'P 1'
#
loop_
_entity.id
_entity.type
_entity.pdbx_description
1 polymer ?
#
loop_
_entity_poly.entity_id
_entity_poly.type
_entity_poly.pdbx_seq_one_letter_code
_entity_poly.pdbx_strand_id
1 'polypeptide(L)'
;MEVNDFYWYSRQITDQLAPKISPKYRPIVLASGGAGAWDLAIPILVGALSKEDVVITTAEKDALRELMEFRREPLTYLEQIRTSD
;
A
#
# COMPACT_ATOMS: atom_id res chain seq x y z
N MET A 1 8.50 -11.35 -8.32
CA MET A 1 7.87 -11.66 -7.03
C MET A 1 7.06 -12.93 -7.17
N GLU A 2 7.19 -13.88 -6.24
CA GLU A 2 6.28 -15.03 -6.16
C GLU A 2 5.01 -14.68 -5.35
N VAL A 3 4.00 -15.54 -5.40
CA VAL A 3 2.76 -15.31 -4.62
C VAL A 3 3.07 -15.26 -3.12
N ASN A 4 3.91 -16.15 -2.58
CA ASN A 4 4.24 -16.12 -1.15
C ASN A 4 4.95 -14.83 -0.75
N ASP A 5 5.86 -14.34 -1.59
CA ASP A 5 6.53 -13.05 -1.40
C ASP A 5 5.51 -11.91 -1.36
N PHE A 6 4.52 -11.93 -2.27
CA PHE A 6 3.46 -10.92 -2.31
C PHE A 6 2.69 -10.84 -0.98
N TYR A 7 2.30 -11.98 -0.40
CA TYR A 7 1.59 -11.98 0.89
C TYR A 7 2.48 -11.45 2.03
N TRP A 8 3.76 -11.87 2.05
CA TRP A 8 4.69 -11.44 3.08
C TRP A 8 5.01 -9.94 2.99
N TYR A 9 5.35 -9.45 1.80
CA TYR A 9 5.61 -8.02 1.55
C TYR A 9 4.37 -7.16 1.77
N SER A 10 3.19 -7.60 1.32
CA SER A 10 1.94 -6.86 1.52
C SER A 10 1.64 -6.65 3.00
N ARG A 11 1.89 -7.66 3.83
CA ARG A 11 1.77 -7.54 5.28
C ARG A 11 2.76 -6.53 5.84
N GLN A 12 4.04 -6.67 5.51
CA GLN A 12 5.09 -5.80 6.05
C GLN A 12 4.85 -4.33 5.69
N ILE A 13 4.55 -4.03 4.42
CA ILE A 13 4.32 -2.65 3.97
C ILE A 13 3.05 -2.07 4.60
N THR A 14 2.02 -2.88 4.79
CA THR A 14 0.77 -2.44 5.43
C THR A 14 0.99 -2.11 6.89
N ASP A 15 1.73 -2.94 7.63
CA ASP A 15 2.07 -2.67 9.04
C ASP A 15 2.88 -1.37 9.19
N GLN A 16 3.73 -1.03 8.21
CA GLN A 16 4.52 0.21 8.19
C GLN A 16 3.70 1.45 7.83
N LEU A 17 2.80 1.36 6.84
CA LEU A 17 2.14 2.53 6.25
C LEU A 17 0.71 2.77 6.77
N ALA A 18 0.00 1.75 7.24
CA ALA A 18 -1.35 1.91 7.78
C ALA A 18 -1.43 2.88 8.98
N PRO A 19 -0.41 3.02 9.86
CA PRO A 19 -0.39 4.04 10.89
C PRO A 19 -0.32 5.48 10.35
N LYS A 20 0.21 5.68 9.13
CA LYS A 20 0.40 7.01 8.52
C LYS A 20 -0.89 7.57 7.89
N ILE A 21 -1.84 6.71 7.52
CA ILE A 21 -3.15 7.12 6.99
C ILE A 21 -4.17 7.35 8.11
N SER A 22 -5.17 8.18 7.85
CA SER A 22 -6.19 8.56 8.82
C SER A 22 -7.12 7.38 9.19
N PRO A 23 -7.83 7.48 10.32
CA PRO A 23 -8.85 6.51 10.72
C PRO A 23 -9.99 6.32 9.70
N LYS A 24 -10.12 7.18 8.68
CA LYS A 24 -11.12 7.03 7.61
C LYS A 24 -10.88 5.79 6.75
N TYR A 25 -9.61 5.51 6.41
CA TYR A 25 -9.24 4.39 5.54
C TYR A 25 -8.54 3.25 6.29
N ARG A 26 -7.89 3.54 7.41
CA ARG A 26 -7.16 2.53 8.19
C ARG A 26 -7.98 1.26 8.51
N PRO A 27 -9.26 1.34 8.95
CA PRO A 27 -10.02 0.14 9.29
C PRO A 27 -10.22 -0.82 8.12
N ILE A 28 -10.50 -0.31 6.91
CA ILE A 28 -10.74 -1.16 5.74
C ILE A 28 -9.44 -1.81 5.23
N VAL A 29 -8.31 -1.10 5.31
CA VAL A 29 -6.99 -1.66 4.96
C VAL A 29 -6.64 -2.82 5.90
N LEU A 30 -6.77 -2.60 7.22
CA LEU A 30 -6.44 -3.61 8.22
C LEU A 30 -7.40 -4.81 8.17
N ALA A 31 -8.70 -4.58 7.96
CA ALA A 31 -9.68 -5.66 7.85
C ALA A 31 -9.42 -6.53 6.60
N SER A 32 -9.12 -5.90 5.46
CA SER A 32 -8.81 -6.63 4.22
C SER A 32 -7.51 -7.42 4.35
N GLY A 33 -6.46 -6.81 4.89
CA GLY A 33 -5.18 -7.49 5.13
C GLY A 33 -5.30 -8.65 6.13
N GLY A 34 -6.06 -8.46 7.22
CA GLY A 34 -6.33 -9.51 8.20
C GLY A 34 -7.12 -10.70 7.63
N ALA A 35 -7.93 -10.48 6.60
CA ALA A 35 -8.62 -11.52 5.86
C ALA A 35 -7.75 -12.16 4.75
N GLY A 36 -6.51 -11.70 4.57
CA GLY A 36 -5.62 -12.15 3.49
C GLY A 36 -5.96 -11.57 2.12
N ALA A 37 -6.92 -10.65 2.02
CA ALA A 37 -7.33 -9.97 0.79
C ALA A 37 -6.35 -8.82 0.45
N TRP A 38 -5.07 -9.14 0.27
CA TRP A 38 -4.01 -8.17 0.00
C TRP A 38 -4.15 -7.48 -1.36
N ASP A 39 -4.76 -8.17 -2.32
CA ASP A 39 -5.16 -7.60 -3.60
C ASP A 39 -6.20 -6.49 -3.47
N LEU A 40 -6.97 -6.48 -2.37
CA LEU A 40 -7.85 -5.37 -2.02
C LEU A 40 -7.15 -4.36 -1.10
N ALA A 41 -6.39 -4.83 -0.11
CA ALA A 41 -5.79 -3.98 0.92
C ALA A 41 -4.74 -3.01 0.34
N ILE A 42 -3.88 -3.48 -0.57
CA ILE A 42 -2.77 -2.69 -1.13
C ILE A 42 -3.29 -1.52 -1.99
N PRO A 43 -4.20 -1.71 -2.97
CA PRO A 43 -4.76 -0.59 -3.72
C PRO A 43 -5.48 0.44 -2.83
N ILE A 44 -6.19 0.00 -1.79
CA ILE A 44 -6.86 0.89 -0.84
C ILE A 44 -5.83 1.72 -0.06
N LEU A 45 -4.76 1.08 0.42
CA LEU A 45 -3.66 1.75 1.12
C LEU A 45 -3.01 2.82 0.22
N VAL A 46 -2.68 2.49 -1.02
CA VAL A 46 -2.10 3.44 -2.00
C VAL A 46 -3.06 4.59 -2.27
N GLY A 47 -4.33 4.30 -2.51
CA GLY A 47 -5.35 5.33 -2.71
C GLY A 47 -5.52 6.25 -1.50
N ALA A 48 -5.41 5.72 -0.28
CA ALA A 48 -5.47 6.51 0.95
C ALA A 48 -4.25 7.42 1.10
N LEU A 49 -3.04 6.90 0.91
CA LEU A 49 -1.79 7.67 0.95
C LEU A 49 -1.81 8.84 -0.03
N SER A 50 -2.26 8.58 -1.27
CA SER A 50 -2.41 9.60 -2.31
C SER A 50 -3.46 10.66 -1.95
N LYS A 51 -4.66 10.25 -1.53
CA LYS A 51 -5.76 11.17 -1.22
C LYS A 51 -5.50 12.06 0.00
N GLU A 52 -4.69 11.58 0.93
CA GLU A 52 -4.37 12.30 2.16
C GLU A 52 -3.05 13.08 2.07
N ASP A 53 -2.41 13.12 0.90
CA ASP A 53 -1.07 13.72 0.68
C ASP A 53 -0.03 13.23 1.71
N VAL A 54 -0.08 11.94 2.04
CA VAL A 54 0.86 11.33 2.99
C VAL A 54 2.21 11.18 2.31
N VAL A 55 3.22 11.82 2.89
CA VAL A 55 4.60 11.70 2.43
C VAL A 55 5.20 10.41 2.97
N ILE A 56 5.77 9.60 2.06
CA ILE A 56 6.44 8.32 2.38
C ILE A 56 7.89 8.35 1.91
N THR A 57 8.67 7.32 2.17
CA THR A 57 10.02 7.23 1.62
C THR A 57 9.99 6.72 0.17
N THR A 58 11.06 6.98 -0.58
CA THR A 58 11.25 6.44 -1.93
C THR A 58 11.24 4.91 -1.91
N ALA A 59 11.88 4.30 -0.90
CA ALA A 59 11.85 2.85 -0.70
C ALA A 59 10.44 2.30 -0.41
N GLU A 60 9.63 3.00 0.40
CA GLU A 60 8.23 2.62 0.65
C GLU A 60 7.39 2.72 -0.65
N LYS A 61 7.62 3.76 -1.45
CA LYS A 61 6.95 3.95 -2.75
C LYS A 61 7.34 2.87 -3.76
N ASP A 62 8.61 2.49 -3.79
CA ASP A 62 9.12 1.43 -4.68
C ASP A 62 8.57 0.05 -4.26
N ALA A 63 8.51 -0.25 -2.96
CA ALA A 63 7.89 -1.47 -2.46
C ALA A 63 6.40 -1.57 -2.85
N LEU A 64 5.65 -0.46 -2.74
CA LEU A 64 4.27 -0.40 -3.21
C LEU A 64 4.18 -0.58 -4.74
N ARG A 65 5.13 -0.03 -5.51
CA ARG A 65 5.18 -0.22 -6.96
C ARG A 65 5.29 -1.70 -7.32
N GLU A 66 6.23 -2.43 -6.70
CA GLU A 66 6.43 -3.85 -6.97
C GLU A 66 5.17 -4.68 -6.69
N LEU A 67 4.45 -4.38 -5.60
CA LEU A 67 3.20 -5.05 -5.24
C LEU A 67 2.08 -4.76 -6.24
N MET A 68 1.95 -3.52 -6.68
CA MET A 68 0.94 -3.11 -7.67
C MET A 68 1.23 -3.70 -9.05
N GLU A 69 2.49 -3.67 -9.50
CA GLU A 69 2.91 -4.24 -10.78
C GLU A 69 2.69 -5.75 -10.82
N PHE A 70 2.99 -6.47 -9.74
CA PHE A 70 2.74 -7.91 -9.64
C PHE A 70 1.26 -8.25 -9.88
N ARG A 71 0.34 -7.41 -9.39
CA ARG A 71 -1.11 -7.55 -9.56
C ARG A 71 -1.66 -6.88 -10.82
N ARG A 72 -0.81 -6.19 -11.59
CA ARG A 72 -1.17 -5.38 -12.77
C ARG A 72 -2.16 -4.26 -12.44
N GLU A 73 -2.05 -3.71 -11.23
CA GLU A 73 -2.87 -2.59 -10.78
C GLU A 73 -2.37 -1.27 -11.41
N PRO A 74 -3.26 -0.32 -11.73
CA PRO A 74 -2.87 0.98 -12.26
C PRO A 74 -2.04 1.79 -11.25
N LEU A 75 -0.92 2.38 -11.69
CA LEU A 75 0.00 3.14 -10.82
C LEU A 75 -0.41 4.60 -10.59
N THR A 76 -1.54 5.06 -11.15
CA THR A 76 -1.93 6.49 -11.17
C THR A 76 -1.95 7.14 -9.78
N TYR A 77 -2.47 6.44 -8.76
CA TYR A 77 -2.47 6.96 -7.39
C TYR A 77 -1.08 6.92 -6.75
N LEU A 78 -0.31 5.87 -7.03
CA LEU A 78 1.06 5.73 -6.54
C LEU A 78 1.95 6.87 -7.05
N GLU A 79 1.84 7.22 -8.32
CA GLU A 79 2.62 8.28 -8.96
C GLU A 79 2.45 9.63 -8.26
N GLN A 80 1.23 9.93 -7.77
CA GLN A 80 0.89 11.17 -7.08
C GLN A 80 1.45 11.27 -5.64
N ILE A 81 1.89 10.16 -5.04
CA ILE A 81 2.41 10.16 -3.67
C ILE A 81 3.79 10.84 -3.64
N ARG A 82 3.97 11.82 -2.76
CA ARG A 82 5.25 12.52 -2.56
C ARG A 82 6.21 11.70 -1.70
N THR A 83 7.51 11.91 -1.93
CA THR A 83 8.59 11.28 -1.15
C THR A 83 9.42 12.32 -0.39
N SER A 84 10.06 11.94 0.72
CA SER A 84 10.78 12.87 1.64
C SER A 84 12.26 12.59 1.88
N ASP A 85 12.90 11.72 1.11
CA ASP A 85 14.26 11.22 1.33
C ASP A 85 15.11 11.20 0.05
#